data_AF-A0A954RU43-F1
#
_entry.id   AF-A0A954RU43-F1
#
_cell.length_a   1.000
_cell.length_b   1.000
_cell.length_c   1.000
_cell.angle_alpha   90.00
_cell.angle_beta   90.00
_cell.angle_gamma   90.00
#
_symmetry.space_group_name_H-M   'P 1'
#
loop_
_entity.id
_entity.type
_entity.pdbx_description
1 polymer ?
#
loop_
_entity_poly.entity_id
_entity_poly.type
_entity_poly.pdbx_seq_one_letter_code
_entity_poly.pdbx_strand_id
1 'polypeptide(L)'
;GMSAAWSDVDQDGWMDLYVGNMFSSAGGRVTYQADFKPDSSPEVRRRLQRFAKGSSLLKNHGNGRFTDMSEQANVTLGRWSWSSNFVDLNNDSRDDILVANGYITAEDTGDL
;
A
#
# COMPACT_ATOMS: atom_id res chain seq x y z
N GLY A 1 -6.06 -6.14 5.51
CA GLY A 1 -6.60 -4.80 5.27
C GLY A 1 -7.26 -4.31 6.53
N MET A 2 -6.84 -3.16 7.04
CA MET A 2 -7.52 -2.43 8.11
C MET A 2 -8.63 -1.52 7.57
N SER A 3 -8.57 -1.22 6.28
CA SER A 3 -9.61 -0.52 5.54
C SER A 3 -9.64 -0.96 4.08
N ALA A 4 -10.76 -0.66 3.41
CA ALA A 4 -10.91 -0.75 1.97
C ALA A 4 -11.63 0.51 1.48
N ALA A 5 -11.18 1.07 0.37
CA ALA A 5 -11.80 2.22 -0.30
C ALA A 5 -11.79 2.01 -1.82
N TRP A 6 -12.78 2.57 -2.50
CA TRP A 6 -12.96 2.43 -3.95
C TRP A 6 -12.98 3.81 -4.61
N SER A 7 -12.32 3.94 -5.76
CA SER A 7 -12.29 5.13 -6.60
C SER A 7 -11.84 4.75 -8.00
N ASP A 8 -12.26 5.48 -9.02
CA ASP A 8 -11.69 5.38 -10.38
C ASP A 8 -10.47 6.31 -10.46
N VAL A 9 -9.29 5.80 -10.06
CA VAL A 9 -8.12 6.67 -9.79
C VAL A 9 -7.43 7.13 -11.09
N ASP A 10 -7.68 6.44 -12.19
CA ASP A 10 -7.14 6.77 -13.50
C ASP A 10 -8.18 7.17 -14.54
N GLN A 11 -9.46 7.26 -14.13
CA GLN A 11 -10.59 7.75 -14.92
C GLN A 11 -10.89 6.88 -16.15
N ASP A 12 -10.69 5.57 -16.02
CA ASP A 12 -10.94 4.61 -17.10
C ASP A 12 -12.36 3.99 -17.05
N GLY A 13 -13.18 4.42 -16.09
CA GLY A 13 -14.56 4.00 -15.91
C GLY A 13 -14.72 2.77 -15.02
N TRP A 14 -13.63 2.22 -14.47
CA TRP A 14 -13.65 1.09 -13.55
C TRP A 14 -13.20 1.50 -12.16
N MET A 15 -13.93 1.05 -11.14
CA MET A 15 -13.51 1.31 -9.75
C MET A 15 -12.29 0.46 -9.40
N ASP A 16 -11.24 1.13 -8.94
CA ASP A 16 -10.03 0.57 -8.38
C ASP A 16 -10.15 0.39 -6.86
N LEU A 17 -9.36 -0.52 -6.31
CA LEU A 17 -9.43 -0.89 -4.89
C LEU A 17 -8.16 -0.47 -4.15
N TYR A 18 -8.31 0.40 -3.17
CA TYR A 18 -7.31 0.62 -2.13
C TYR A 18 -7.57 -0.27 -0.92
N VAL A 19 -6.55 -0.98 -0.46
CA VAL A 19 -6.55 -1.78 0.78
C VAL A 19 -5.50 -1.21 1.73
N GLY A 20 -5.97 -0.58 2.81
CA GLY A 20 -5.11 -0.04 3.87
C GLY A 20 -4.47 -1.18 4.66
N ASN A 21 -3.14 -1.19 4.78
CA ASN A 21 -2.39 -2.17 5.58
C ASN A 21 -1.35 -1.48 6.47
N MET A 22 -0.57 -2.28 7.20
CA MET A 22 0.54 -1.80 8.02
C MET A 22 1.84 -1.84 7.22
N PHE A 23 2.55 -0.71 7.15
CA PHE A 23 3.97 -0.71 6.81
C PHE A 23 4.78 -1.37 7.92
N SER A 24 5.78 -2.17 7.58
CA SER A 24 6.66 -2.84 8.55
C SER A 24 8.13 -2.53 8.26
N SER A 25 8.76 -1.66 9.06
CA SER A 25 10.21 -1.42 8.99
C SER A 25 11.00 -2.69 9.27
N ALA A 26 10.61 -3.46 10.29
CA ALA A 26 11.17 -4.77 10.58
C ALA A 26 11.01 -5.75 9.41
N GLY A 27 9.82 -5.82 8.79
CA GLY A 27 9.58 -6.63 7.60
C GLY A 27 10.49 -6.20 6.44
N GLY A 28 10.64 -4.90 6.21
CA GLY A 28 11.56 -4.35 5.21
C GLY A 28 13.02 -4.72 5.47
N ARG A 29 13.47 -4.77 6.73
CA ARG A 29 14.85 -5.21 7.05
C ARG A 29 15.03 -6.71 6.91
N VAL A 30 14.09 -7.51 7.44
CA VAL A 30 14.19 -8.97 7.49
C VAL A 30 14.02 -9.58 6.09
N THR A 31 13.04 -9.12 5.31
CA THR A 31 12.71 -9.74 4.01
C THR A 31 13.77 -9.54 2.93
N TYR A 32 14.71 -8.63 3.14
CA TYR A 32 15.84 -8.34 2.25
C TYR A 32 17.15 -9.02 2.67
N GLN A 33 17.17 -9.73 3.81
CA GLN A 33 18.35 -10.51 4.20
C GLN A 33 18.60 -11.67 3.24
N ALA A 34 19.87 -12.00 3.00
CA ALA A 34 20.27 -13.09 2.11
C ALA A 34 19.64 -14.42 2.54
N ASP A 35 19.65 -14.70 3.84
CA ASP A 35 19.17 -15.94 4.44
C ASP A 35 17.65 -15.93 4.74
N PHE A 36 16.92 -14.89 4.35
CA PHE A 36 15.48 -14.88 4.55
C PHE A 36 14.78 -15.86 3.62
N LYS A 37 14.23 -16.93 4.21
CA LYS A 37 13.51 -18.02 3.51
C LYS A 37 14.33 -18.56 2.31
N PRO A 38 15.46 -19.23 2.59
CA PRO A 38 16.39 -19.65 1.55
C PRO A 38 15.77 -20.69 0.59
N ASP A 39 14.86 -21.51 1.10
CA ASP A 39 14.18 -22.56 0.30
C ASP A 39 12.99 -22.04 -0.50
N SER A 40 12.61 -20.77 -0.35
CA SER A 40 11.48 -20.17 -1.07
C SER A 40 11.91 -19.61 -2.42
N SER A 41 11.02 -19.72 -3.41
CA SER A 41 11.28 -19.13 -4.72
C SER A 41 11.48 -17.60 -4.64
N PRO A 42 12.24 -17.01 -5.59
CA PRO A 42 12.40 -15.56 -5.64
C PRO A 42 11.08 -14.80 -5.72
N GLU A 43 10.05 -15.39 -6.33
CA GLU A 43 8.72 -14.80 -6.42
C GLU A 43 8.04 -14.71 -5.06
N VAL A 44 8.10 -15.79 -4.26
CA VAL A 44 7.55 -15.79 -2.89
C VAL A 44 8.24 -14.74 -2.03
N ARG A 45 9.57 -14.63 -2.14
CA ARG A 45 10.35 -13.60 -1.41
C ARG A 45 9.93 -12.19 -1.82
N ARG A 46 9.76 -11.93 -3.13
CA ARG A 46 9.26 -10.62 -3.63
C ARG A 46 7.86 -10.30 -3.13
N ARG A 47 6.95 -11.28 -3.08
CA ARG A 47 5.59 -11.07 -2.52
C ARG A 47 5.63 -10.69 -1.04
N LEU A 48 6.49 -11.34 -0.25
CA LEU A 48 6.67 -11.02 1.17
C LEU A 48 7.29 -9.63 1.38
N GLN A 49 8.27 -9.26 0.56
CA GLN A 49 8.82 -7.91 0.53
C GLN A 49 7.73 -6.88 0.20
N ARG A 50 6.88 -7.18 -0.79
CA ARG A 50 5.76 -6.32 -1.16
C ARG A 50 4.75 -6.16 -0.01
N PHE A 51 4.41 -7.23 0.69
CA PHE A 51 3.51 -7.15 1.86
C PHE A 51 4.10 -6.34 3.01
N ALA A 52 5.43 -6.36 3.20
CA ALA A 52 6.09 -5.54 4.21
C ALA A 52 6.01 -4.02 3.92
N LYS A 53 5.83 -3.63 2.65
CA LYS A 53 5.70 -2.23 2.23
C LYS A 53 4.36 -1.59 2.58
N GLY A 54 3.38 -2.35 3.08
CA GLY A 54 2.12 -1.80 3.58
C GLY A 54 0.97 -1.84 2.57
N SER A 55 0.30 -0.71 2.38
CA SER A 55 -0.98 -0.64 1.68
C SER A 55 -0.88 -1.01 0.20
N SER A 56 -2.03 -1.37 -0.39
CA SER A 56 -2.14 -1.75 -1.79
C SER A 56 -3.18 -0.93 -2.53
N LEU A 57 -2.86 -0.48 -3.74
CA LEU A 57 -3.79 0.04 -4.73
C LEU A 57 -3.80 -0.92 -5.92
N LEU A 58 -4.99 -1.44 -6.19
CA LEU A 58 -5.24 -2.48 -7.19
C LEU A 58 -6.06 -1.85 -8.31
N LYS A 59 -5.41 -1.66 -9.47
CA LYS A 59 -6.08 -1.19 -10.69
C LYS A 59 -7.00 -2.29 -11.23
N ASN A 60 -8.26 -1.98 -11.47
CA ASN A 60 -9.23 -2.87 -12.09
C ASN A 60 -9.18 -2.75 -13.61
N HIS A 61 -9.26 -3.88 -14.33
CA HIS A 61 -9.28 -3.90 -15.80
C HIS A 61 -10.67 -4.15 -16.40
N GLY A 62 -11.72 -4.07 -15.58
CA GLY A 62 -13.12 -4.28 -16.00
C GLY A 62 -13.51 -5.74 -16.30
N ASN A 63 -12.56 -6.67 -16.17
CA ASN A 63 -12.74 -8.09 -16.48
C ASN A 63 -12.53 -9.01 -15.26
N GLY A 64 -12.66 -8.45 -14.05
CA GLY A 64 -12.43 -9.16 -12.79
C GLY A 64 -10.96 -9.42 -12.46
N ARG A 65 -10.02 -8.88 -13.26
CA ARG A 65 -8.59 -8.93 -12.98
C ARG A 65 -8.10 -7.59 -12.46
N PHE A 66 -7.10 -7.66 -11.58
CA PHE A 66 -6.46 -6.50 -10.99
C PHE A 66 -4.94 -6.51 -11.19
N THR A 67 -4.35 -5.33 -11.22
CA THR A 67 -2.89 -5.15 -11.17
C THR A 67 -2.52 -4.29 -9.97
N ASP A 68 -1.53 -4.73 -9.19
CA ASP A 68 -0.95 -3.90 -8.13
C ASP A 68 -0.15 -2.74 -8.75
N MET A 69 -0.61 -1.51 -8.52
CA MET A 69 0.06 -0.28 -8.97
C MET A 69 0.57 0.58 -7.79
N SER A 70 0.68 -0.02 -6.61
CA SER A 70 0.85 0.73 -5.36
C SER A 70 2.19 1.45 -5.26
N GLU A 71 3.25 0.86 -5.81
CA GLU A 71 4.58 1.46 -5.82
C GLU A 71 4.62 2.62 -6.82
N GLN A 72 4.00 2.44 -7.99
CA GLN A 72 3.88 3.46 -9.02
C GLN A 72 3.06 4.66 -8.55
N ALA A 73 1.98 4.41 -7.80
CA ALA A 73 1.13 5.44 -7.21
C ALA A 73 1.70 6.03 -5.90
N ASN A 74 2.82 5.49 -5.39
CA ASN A 74 3.45 5.90 -4.13
C ASN A 74 2.52 5.86 -2.90
N VAL A 75 1.61 4.88 -2.84
CA VAL A 75 0.61 4.74 -1.75
C VAL A 75 0.92 3.64 -0.74
N THR A 76 2.09 3.00 -0.88
CA THR A 76 2.49 1.86 -0.02
C THR A 76 2.68 2.29 1.44
N LEU A 77 3.26 3.46 1.67
CA LEU A 77 3.58 3.99 3.00
C LEU A 77 2.35 4.58 3.71
N GLY A 78 1.38 3.72 4.04
CA GLY A 78 0.22 4.07 4.88
C GLY A 78 0.50 4.07 6.39
N ARG A 79 1.73 3.73 6.80
CA ARG A 79 2.15 3.52 8.21
C ARG A 79 1.22 2.55 8.90
N TRP A 80 0.69 2.88 10.08
CA TRP A 80 -0.36 2.12 10.73
C TRP A 80 -1.73 2.68 10.31
N SER A 81 -2.24 2.24 9.16
CA SER A 81 -3.55 2.69 8.66
C SER A 81 -4.70 2.24 9.59
N TRP A 82 -5.64 3.10 9.90
CA TRP A 82 -6.86 2.78 10.66
C TRP A 82 -8.12 2.90 9.80
N SER A 83 -8.11 3.87 8.88
CA SER A 83 -9.14 4.04 7.87
C SER A 83 -8.56 4.71 6.63
N SER A 84 -9.29 4.65 5.52
CA SER A 84 -8.93 5.31 4.28
C SER A 84 -10.19 5.76 3.54
N ASN A 85 -10.13 6.89 2.85
CA ASN A 85 -11.20 7.38 1.99
C ASN A 85 -10.64 8.16 0.80
N PHE A 86 -11.34 8.12 -0.33
CA PHE A 86 -11.04 8.90 -1.51
C PHE A 86 -11.83 10.21 -1.49
N VAL A 87 -11.15 11.31 -1.82
CA VAL A 87 -11.73 12.65 -1.88
C VAL A 87 -10.83 13.55 -2.71
N ASP A 88 -11.40 14.31 -3.64
CA ASP A 88 -10.70 15.39 -4.33
C ASP A 88 -10.45 16.56 -3.34
N LEU A 89 -9.24 16.62 -2.75
CA LEU A 89 -8.89 17.62 -1.74
C LEU A 89 -8.39 18.92 -2.36
N ASN A 90 -7.80 18.84 -3.56
CA ASN A 90 -7.16 19.96 -4.24
C ASN A 90 -8.04 20.56 -5.36
N ASN A 91 -9.21 19.96 -5.61
CA ASN A 91 -10.19 20.34 -6.63
C ASN A 91 -9.63 20.26 -8.06
N ASP A 92 -8.81 19.24 -8.35
CA ASP A 92 -8.25 18.96 -9.68
C ASP A 92 -9.02 17.88 -10.47
N SER A 93 -10.17 17.45 -9.93
CA SER A 93 -11.02 16.38 -10.47
C SER A 93 -10.39 14.98 -10.43
N ARG A 94 -9.31 14.80 -9.67
CA ARG A 94 -8.75 13.49 -9.35
C ARG A 94 -8.89 13.25 -7.85
N ASP A 95 -9.38 12.07 -7.49
CA ASP A 95 -9.53 11.72 -6.09
C ASP A 95 -8.16 11.50 -5.43
N ASP A 96 -7.91 12.21 -4.32
CA ASP A 96 -6.79 11.95 -3.43
C ASP A 96 -7.15 10.85 -2.42
N ILE A 97 -6.13 10.11 -1.96
CA ILE A 97 -6.31 9.09 -0.91
C ILE A 97 -5.96 9.67 0.46
N LEU A 98 -6.97 9.86 1.31
CA LEU A 98 -6.77 10.22 2.71
C LEU A 98 -6.69 8.94 3.54
N VAL A 99 -5.61 8.80 4.32
CA VAL A 99 -5.41 7.66 5.23
C VAL A 99 -5.28 8.17 6.65
N ALA A 100 -6.27 7.85 7.50
CA ALA A 100 -6.10 8.03 8.94
C ALA A 100 -5.10 6.98 9.41
N ASN A 101 -3.96 7.42 9.95
CA ASN A 101 -2.93 6.52 10.44
C ASN A 101 -2.49 6.87 11.86
N GLY A 102 -2.00 5.84 12.56
CA GLY A 102 -1.37 5.98 13.86
C GLY A 102 0.12 6.20 13.69
N TYR A 103 0.61 7.28 14.26
CA TYR A 103 2.03 7.55 14.33
C TYR A 103 2.33 8.45 15.53
N ILE A 104 2.91 7.88 16.59
CA ILE A 104 3.65 8.69 17.56
C ILE A 104 5.12 8.51 17.20
N THR A 105 5.66 9.41 16.39
CA THR A 105 7.10 9.65 16.43
C THR A 105 7.36 10.59 17.60
N ALA A 106 8.10 10.12 18.58
CA ALA A 106 8.94 11.03 19.35
C ALA A 106 9.95 11.70 18.38
N GLU A 107 10.61 12.78 18.81
CA GLU A 107 11.57 13.50 17.95
C GLU A 107 12.71 12.61 17.39
N ASP A 108 12.96 11.46 18.02
CA ASP A 108 13.90 10.44 17.55
C ASP A 108 13.24 9.45 16.59
N THR A 109 13.77 9.37 15.37
CA THR A 109 13.33 8.46 14.31
C THR A 109 14.22 7.21 14.19
N GLY A 110 15.09 6.94 15.17
CA GLY A 110 16.09 5.85 15.12
C GLY A 110 15.53 4.42 15.06
N ASP A 111 14.21 4.25 15.14
CA ASP A 111 13.49 2.97 15.03
C ASP A 111 12.86 2.72 13.64
N LEU A 112 13.00 3.68 12.71
CA LEU A 112 12.59 3.55 11.30
C LEU A 112 13.66 2.83 10.46
#